data_AF-A0AAD8LZU0-F1
#
_entry.id   AF-A0AAD8LZU0-F1
#
_cell.length_a   1.000
_cell.length_b   1.000
_cell.length_c   1.000
_cell.angle_alpha   90.00
_cell.angle_beta   90.00
_cell.angle_gamma   90.00
#
_symmetry.space_group_name_H-M   'P 1'
#
loop_
_entity.id
_entity.type
_entity.pdbx_description
1 polymer ?
#
loop_
_entity_poly.entity_id
_entity_poly.type
_entity_poly.pdbx_seq_one_letter_code
_entity_poly.pdbx_strand_id
1 'polypeptide(L)'
;MAKHKPSLLMISKDATYKSPPRFASIDFQYYLHLPLHFRVVGSCNGIICLVAKQHCYLWNPSTAQSKELPKYPRFNQKATMDYNHDRVRVAFGFDSVSDEYKVFKFTSPEYIYNKTTGAPVLQLYSTGTDSWKVINFPFKCPSGVLCHQDLILGPVINGVLHMGFKRQLVLFDLHNEVFTVIPIPSSKFIKSNVLDFESSVAVIFQSKRKRSRISLWTLADVRGQLFWIKKFNIDLRSMYWIYSYLGGGLLYGENVRDVLYDYINKNFKSFPRLSKKPEAVFKHTETLASIEGFKPSAFLISKFYPQV
;
A
#
# COMPACT_ATOMS: atom_id res chain seq x y z
N MET A 1 -9.36 -27.25 6.71
CA MET A 1 -9.61 -25.81 6.51
C MET A 1 -9.27 -25.46 5.07
N ALA A 2 -10.25 -25.06 4.27
CA ALA A 2 -10.00 -24.56 2.92
C ALA A 2 -9.27 -23.20 3.04
N LYS A 3 -8.03 -23.12 2.53
CA LYS A 3 -7.34 -21.83 2.39
C LYS A 3 -8.14 -21.02 1.36
N HIS A 4 -8.88 -20.00 1.79
CA HIS A 4 -9.46 -19.02 0.86
C HIS A 4 -8.31 -18.47 0.01
N LYS A 5 -8.38 -18.70 -1.30
CA LYS A 5 -7.37 -18.21 -2.25
C LYS A 5 -7.53 -16.68 -2.32
N PRO A 6 -6.46 -15.88 -2.18
CA PRO A 6 -6.56 -14.44 -2.32
C PRO A 6 -7.07 -14.09 -3.72
N SER A 7 -8.05 -13.19 -3.78
CA SER A 7 -8.67 -12.72 -5.02
C SER A 7 -8.11 -11.35 -5.39
N LEU A 8 -8.00 -11.07 -6.70
CA LEU A 8 -7.58 -9.76 -7.16
C LEU A 8 -8.74 -8.77 -7.02
N LEU A 9 -8.49 -7.65 -6.34
CA LEU A 9 -9.46 -6.58 -6.19
C LEU A 9 -9.02 -5.35 -6.98
N MET A 10 -9.96 -4.83 -7.76
CA MET A 10 -9.83 -3.60 -8.49
C MET A 10 -10.86 -2.59 -7.99
N ILE A 11 -10.42 -1.35 -7.73
CA ILE A 11 -11.27 -0.29 -7.22
C ILE A 11 -11.20 0.93 -8.16
N SER A 12 -12.36 1.47 -8.56
CA SER A 12 -12.47 2.65 -9.42
C SER A 12 -13.49 3.66 -8.89
N LYS A 13 -13.27 4.94 -9.19
CA LYS A 13 -14.03 6.10 -8.68
C LYS A 13 -15.26 6.49 -9.51
N ASP A 14 -15.43 5.94 -10.70
CA ASP A 14 -16.46 6.44 -11.63
C ASP A 14 -16.93 5.33 -12.57
N ALA A 15 -18.22 5.02 -12.51
CA ALA A 15 -18.89 4.04 -13.35
C ALA A 15 -19.76 4.73 -14.39
N THR A 16 -19.14 5.39 -15.36
CA THR A 16 -19.80 5.56 -16.67
C THR A 16 -19.38 4.42 -17.56
N TYR A 17 -19.94 3.24 -17.27
CA TYR A 17 -20.00 2.17 -18.24
C TYR A 17 -21.31 2.29 -19.01
N LYS A 18 -21.24 2.31 -20.34
CA LYS A 18 -22.42 2.31 -21.22
C LYS A 18 -23.29 1.04 -21.08
N SER A 19 -22.80 0.02 -20.37
CA SER A 19 -23.47 -1.25 -20.10
C SER A 19 -22.70 -2.02 -19.01
N PRO A 20 -23.34 -2.93 -18.23
CA PRO A 20 -22.61 -3.84 -17.35
C PRO A 20 -21.52 -4.55 -18.17
N PRO A 21 -20.24 -4.42 -17.80
CA PRO A 21 -19.20 -4.88 -18.70
C PRO A 21 -19.12 -6.40 -18.61
N ARG A 22 -19.33 -7.08 -19.73
CA ARG A 22 -18.85 -8.46 -19.89
C ARG A 22 -17.34 -8.39 -20.01
N PHE A 23 -16.63 -8.89 -19.01
CA PHE A 23 -15.19 -8.83 -18.97
C PHE A 23 -14.60 -10.19 -19.35
N ALA A 24 -13.69 -10.20 -20.31
CA ALA A 24 -13.00 -11.38 -20.79
C ALA A 24 -11.70 -11.61 -20.00
N SER A 25 -11.77 -12.03 -18.74
CA SER A 25 -10.62 -12.63 -18.04
C SER A 25 -11.03 -13.21 -16.67
N ILE A 26 -10.55 -14.43 -16.40
CA ILE A 26 -10.85 -15.28 -15.25
C ILE A 26 -10.21 -14.82 -13.91
N ASP A 27 -9.41 -13.75 -13.89
CA ASP A 27 -8.51 -13.47 -12.74
C ASP A 27 -8.99 -12.39 -11.75
N PHE A 28 -9.93 -11.50 -12.11
CA PHE A 28 -10.53 -10.52 -11.19
C PHE A 28 -11.92 -10.96 -10.77
N GLN A 29 -12.04 -11.51 -9.56
CA GLN A 29 -13.31 -12.06 -9.09
C GLN A 29 -14.30 -10.98 -8.64
N TYR A 30 -13.81 -9.80 -8.20
CA TYR A 30 -14.65 -8.78 -7.62
C TYR A 30 -14.19 -7.35 -7.92
N TYR A 31 -15.13 -6.41 -7.95
CA TYR A 31 -14.87 -4.97 -7.97
C TYR A 31 -15.68 -4.25 -6.89
N LEU A 32 -15.16 -3.12 -6.40
CA LEU A 32 -15.83 -2.26 -5.43
C LEU A 32 -15.99 -0.84 -5.97
N HIS A 33 -17.16 -0.26 -5.74
CA HIS A 33 -17.42 1.15 -5.97
C HIS A 33 -17.09 1.95 -4.72
N LEU A 34 -16.26 2.98 -4.87
CA LEU A 34 -16.02 3.95 -3.81
C LEU A 34 -16.81 5.23 -4.07
N PRO A 35 -17.41 5.83 -3.03
CA PRO A 35 -17.96 7.17 -3.17
C PRO A 35 -16.88 8.16 -3.64
N LEU A 36 -17.32 9.20 -4.35
CA LEU A 36 -16.46 10.31 -4.75
C LEU A 36 -15.73 10.87 -3.51
N HIS A 37 -14.46 11.27 -3.68
CA HIS A 37 -13.57 11.85 -2.67
C HIS A 37 -12.83 10.91 -1.69
N PHE A 38 -13.07 9.60 -1.71
CA PHE A 38 -12.20 8.66 -0.99
C PHE A 38 -10.91 8.39 -1.74
N ARG A 39 -9.84 8.10 -1.01
CA ARG A 39 -8.62 7.48 -1.53
C ARG A 39 -8.39 6.16 -0.83
N VAL A 40 -8.08 5.11 -1.58
CA VAL A 40 -7.68 3.83 -0.99
C VAL A 40 -6.24 3.91 -0.51
N VAL A 41 -6.02 3.48 0.73
CA VAL A 41 -4.69 3.32 1.29
C VAL A 41 -4.14 1.93 0.98
N GLY A 42 -4.98 0.90 1.17
CA GLY A 42 -4.64 -0.49 0.92
C GLY A 42 -5.63 -1.43 1.58
N SER A 43 -5.38 -2.73 1.44
CA SER A 43 -6.13 -3.77 2.14
C SER A 43 -5.20 -4.67 2.95
N CYS A 44 -5.68 -5.09 4.11
CA CYS A 44 -4.98 -5.99 5.01
C CYS A 44 -6.02 -6.90 5.68
N ASN A 45 -5.83 -8.21 5.58
CA ASN A 45 -6.71 -9.22 6.18
C ASN A 45 -8.21 -8.98 5.89
N GLY A 46 -8.55 -8.57 4.66
CA GLY A 46 -9.91 -8.30 4.21
C GLY A 46 -10.53 -6.97 4.66
N ILE A 47 -9.82 -6.19 5.46
CA ILE A 47 -10.20 -4.82 5.78
C ILE A 47 -9.54 -3.88 4.77
N ILE A 48 -10.26 -2.84 4.38
CA ILE A 48 -9.80 -1.77 3.50
C ILE A 48 -9.68 -0.49 4.31
N CYS A 49 -8.53 0.18 4.20
CA CYS A 49 -8.35 1.51 4.77
C CYS A 49 -8.62 2.57 3.69
N LEU A 50 -9.51 3.50 4.03
CA LEU A 50 -9.92 4.60 3.17
C LEU A 50 -9.62 5.94 3.85
N VAL A 51 -9.28 6.96 3.07
CA VAL A 51 -9.11 8.33 3.57
C VAL A 51 -9.92 9.32 2.75
N ALA A 52 -10.56 10.27 3.41
CA ALA A 52 -11.29 11.37 2.78
C ALA A 52 -11.10 12.65 3.60
N LYS A 53 -10.49 13.68 3.01
CA LYS A 53 -10.15 14.94 3.69
C LYS A 53 -9.40 14.69 5.00
N GLN A 54 -10.05 14.95 6.15
CA GLN A 54 -9.48 14.74 7.49
C GLN A 54 -9.77 13.37 8.10
N HIS A 55 -10.51 12.53 7.40
CA HIS A 55 -11.12 11.34 7.96
C HIS A 55 -10.43 10.09 7.43
N CYS A 56 -10.33 9.10 8.30
CA CYS A 56 -9.83 7.78 7.98
C CYS A 56 -10.90 6.77 8.37
N TYR A 57 -11.08 5.75 7.53
CA TYR A 57 -12.10 4.73 7.73
C TYR A 57 -11.48 3.36 7.55
N LEU A 58 -11.88 2.42 8.41
CA LEU A 58 -11.70 1.00 8.20
C LEU A 58 -13.02 0.44 7.71
N TRP A 59 -12.99 -0.27 6.60
CA TRP A 59 -14.19 -0.79 5.95
C TRP A 59 -13.99 -2.27 5.62
N ASN A 60 -14.96 -3.09 6.02
CA ASN A 60 -15.08 -4.47 5.58
C ASN A 60 -16.21 -4.56 4.56
N PRO A 61 -15.89 -4.71 3.26
CA PRO A 61 -16.91 -4.83 2.24
C PRO A 61 -17.72 -6.14 2.35
N SER A 62 -17.12 -7.23 2.85
CA SER A 62 -17.79 -8.53 3.00
C SER A 62 -18.88 -8.50 4.07
N THR A 63 -18.74 -7.68 5.11
CA THR A 63 -19.78 -7.50 6.14
C THR A 63 -20.61 -6.23 5.96
N ALA A 64 -20.27 -5.39 4.97
CA ALA A 64 -20.84 -4.06 4.76
C ALA A 64 -20.75 -3.14 6.00
N GLN A 65 -19.75 -3.39 6.86
CA GLN A 65 -19.52 -2.61 8.07
C GLN A 65 -18.31 -1.68 7.90
N SER A 66 -18.36 -0.52 8.54
CA SER A 66 -17.21 0.38 8.62
C SER A 66 -17.07 1.00 10.00
N LYS A 67 -15.87 1.50 10.29
CA LYS A 67 -15.56 2.35 11.43
C LYS A 67 -14.86 3.60 10.92
N GLU A 68 -15.39 4.76 11.30
CA GLU A 68 -14.65 6.01 11.21
C GLU A 68 -13.66 6.06 12.38
N LEU A 69 -12.40 6.35 12.07
CA LEU A 69 -11.38 6.51 13.08
C LEU A 69 -11.49 7.90 13.72
N PRO A 70 -11.05 8.06 14.99
CA PRO A 70 -10.96 9.37 15.61
C PRO A 70 -10.24 10.36 14.71
N LYS A 71 -10.68 11.63 14.72
CA LYS A 71 -9.98 12.68 13.98
C LYS A 71 -8.55 12.78 14.49
N TYR A 72 -7.61 12.94 13.56
CA TYR A 72 -6.22 13.10 13.94
C TYR A 72 -6.01 14.38 14.78
N PRO A 73 -5.09 14.35 15.75
CA PRO A 73 -4.60 15.56 16.41
C PRO A 73 -4.06 16.55 15.37
N ARG A 74 -4.56 17.79 15.39
CA ARG A 74 -4.06 18.90 14.54
C ARG A 74 -2.88 19.56 15.24
N PHE A 75 -1.70 19.59 14.61
CA PHE A 75 -0.54 20.28 15.21
C PHE A 75 -0.40 21.74 14.78
N ASN A 76 -1.14 22.23 13.77
CA ASN A 76 -1.16 23.64 13.39
C ASN A 76 -2.55 24.05 12.90
N GLN A 77 -3.22 24.98 13.59
CA GLN A 77 -4.51 25.56 13.18
C GLN A 77 -4.39 26.47 11.93
N LYS A 78 -3.17 26.94 11.61
CA LYS A 78 -2.89 27.83 10.46
C LYS A 78 -2.59 27.10 9.14
N ALA A 79 -2.59 25.76 9.11
CA ALA A 79 -2.58 25.03 7.84
C ALA A 79 -3.96 25.23 7.19
N THR A 80 -4.06 26.31 6.42
CA THR A 80 -5.22 26.74 5.65
C THR A 80 -5.78 25.59 4.82
N MET A 81 -7.08 25.69 4.56
CA MET A 81 -7.97 24.70 3.95
C MET A 81 -7.63 24.29 2.50
N ASP A 82 -6.38 24.41 2.05
CA ASP A 82 -5.93 23.91 0.75
C ASP A 82 -5.54 22.43 0.84
N TYR A 83 -6.59 21.60 0.83
CA TYR A 83 -6.52 20.15 0.76
C TYR A 83 -6.11 19.67 -0.63
N ASN A 84 -4.82 19.72 -0.93
CA ASN A 84 -4.28 18.76 -1.88
C ASN A 84 -4.19 17.41 -1.17
N HIS A 85 -5.14 16.53 -1.48
CA HIS A 85 -5.21 15.12 -1.04
C HIS A 85 -3.87 14.36 -1.22
N ASP A 86 -3.00 14.85 -2.10
CA ASP A 86 -1.71 14.27 -2.45
C ASP A 86 -0.61 14.44 -1.39
N ARG A 87 -0.80 15.28 -0.37
CA ARG A 87 0.27 15.59 0.61
C ARG A 87 0.21 14.79 1.91
N VAL A 88 -0.86 14.03 2.15
CA VAL A 88 -0.97 13.14 3.32
C VAL A 88 -0.65 11.72 2.92
N ARG A 89 0.50 11.22 3.37
CA ARG A 89 0.87 9.83 3.14
C ARG A 89 0.35 8.96 4.26
N VAL A 90 -0.42 7.95 3.89
CA VAL A 90 -1.03 7.02 4.84
C VAL A 90 -0.62 5.62 4.46
N ALA A 91 -0.24 4.81 5.44
CA ALA A 91 -0.08 3.38 5.30
C ALA A 91 -1.03 2.66 6.26
N PHE A 92 -1.34 1.42 5.94
CA PHE A 92 -2.26 0.60 6.70
C PHE A 92 -1.72 -0.83 6.79
N GLY A 93 -1.83 -1.44 7.96
CA GLY A 93 -1.49 -2.83 8.15
C GLY A 93 -1.99 -3.38 9.46
N PHE A 94 -1.59 -4.61 9.73
CA PHE A 94 -1.99 -5.37 10.89
C PHE A 94 -0.75 -5.79 11.67
N ASP A 95 -0.78 -5.55 12.98
CA ASP A 95 0.20 -6.05 13.93
C ASP A 95 -0.34 -7.36 14.51
N SER A 96 0.23 -8.48 14.06
CA SER A 96 -0.18 -9.81 14.54
C SER A 96 0.22 -10.10 15.98
N VAL A 97 1.12 -9.31 16.57
CA VAL A 97 1.55 -9.53 17.96
C VAL A 97 0.55 -8.90 18.92
N SER A 98 0.06 -7.69 18.63
CA SER A 98 -1.00 -7.04 19.42
C SER A 98 -2.42 -7.37 18.97
N ASP A 99 -2.59 -8.09 17.86
CA ASP A 99 -3.89 -8.40 17.23
C ASP A 99 -4.68 -7.12 16.86
N GLU A 100 -3.97 -6.12 16.34
CA GLU A 100 -4.52 -4.79 16.08
C GLU A 100 -4.25 -4.33 14.65
N TYR A 101 -5.23 -3.63 14.09
CA TYR A 101 -5.01 -2.85 12.89
C TYR A 101 -4.38 -1.51 13.24
N LYS A 102 -3.39 -1.13 12.45
CA LYS A 102 -2.63 0.10 12.64
C LYS A 102 -2.65 0.96 11.39
N VAL A 103 -2.87 2.26 11.58
CA VAL A 103 -2.83 3.26 10.51
C VAL A 103 -1.71 4.25 10.78
N PHE A 104 -0.81 4.37 9.79
CA PHE A 104 0.33 5.28 9.81
C PHE A 104 0.00 6.52 9.02
N LYS A 105 0.28 7.69 9.57
CA LYS A 105 0.13 8.95 8.87
C LYS A 105 1.40 9.79 8.98
N PHE A 106 2.00 10.08 7.83
CA PHE A 106 3.06 11.07 7.69
C PHE A 106 2.45 12.41 7.32
N THR A 107 2.74 13.43 8.11
CA THR A 107 2.45 14.80 7.70
C THR A 107 3.72 15.44 7.14
N SER A 108 3.59 16.09 5.98
CA SER A 108 4.73 16.75 5.32
C SER A 108 5.41 17.73 6.29
N PRO A 109 6.75 17.80 6.27
CA PRO A 109 7.51 18.67 7.16
C PRO A 109 7.10 20.14 7.02
N GLU A 110 6.78 20.59 5.80
CA GLU A 110 6.30 21.96 5.51
C GLU A 110 5.09 22.39 6.35
N TYR A 111 4.34 21.44 6.94
CA TYR A 111 3.11 21.72 7.67
C TYR A 111 3.15 21.38 9.15
N ILE A 112 4.05 20.48 9.59
CA ILE A 112 4.17 20.11 11.01
C ILE A 112 5.60 19.63 11.30
N TYR A 113 6.54 20.57 11.38
CA TYR A 113 7.74 20.35 12.20
C TYR A 113 7.36 20.50 13.66
N ASN A 114 7.84 19.58 14.51
CA ASN A 114 7.91 19.90 15.93
C ASN A 114 8.89 21.08 16.08
N LYS A 115 8.41 22.26 16.50
CA LYS A 115 9.21 23.49 16.61
C LYS A 115 10.43 23.32 17.55
N THR A 116 10.37 22.36 18.46
CA THR A 116 11.43 22.05 19.42
C THR A 116 12.49 21.12 18.84
N THR A 117 12.12 20.15 17.99
CA THR A 117 13.06 19.12 17.48
C THR A 117 13.36 19.22 15.99
N GLY A 118 12.61 20.01 15.23
CA GLY A 118 12.73 20.09 13.76
C GLY A 118 12.44 18.76 13.04
N ALA A 119 11.85 17.79 13.74
CA ALA A 119 11.55 16.46 13.21
C ALA A 119 10.12 16.39 12.65
N PRO A 120 9.85 15.50 11.67
CA PRO A 120 8.48 15.26 11.22
C PRO A 120 7.68 14.65 12.37
N VAL A 121 6.36 14.81 12.33
CA VAL A 121 5.47 14.14 13.29
C VAL A 121 4.84 12.93 12.61
N LEU A 122 5.16 11.73 13.12
CA LEU A 122 4.49 10.50 12.74
C LEU A 122 3.33 10.24 13.71
N GLN A 123 2.16 9.98 13.15
CA GLN A 123 0.99 9.58 13.93
C GLN A 123 0.67 8.11 13.64
N LEU A 124 0.46 7.36 14.71
CA LEU A 124 0.09 5.96 14.66
C LEU A 124 -1.25 5.79 15.38
N TYR A 125 -2.25 5.30 14.65
CA TYR A 125 -3.50 4.84 15.24
C TYR A 125 -3.42 3.34 15.48
N SER A 126 -3.96 2.88 16.60
CA SER A 126 -4.24 1.47 16.86
C SER A 126 -5.73 1.26 17.13
N THR A 127 -6.30 0.17 16.61
CA THR A 127 -7.67 -0.22 16.93
C THR A 127 -7.86 -0.64 18.38
N GLY A 128 -6.84 -1.18 19.05
CA GLY A 128 -6.99 -1.66 20.43
C GLY A 128 -7.07 -0.55 21.47
N THR A 129 -6.40 0.58 21.23
CA THR A 129 -6.53 1.79 22.08
C THR A 129 -7.55 2.80 21.55
N ASP A 130 -8.13 2.52 20.38
CA ASP A 130 -8.97 3.40 19.57
C ASP A 130 -8.51 4.87 19.57
N SER A 131 -7.21 5.10 19.43
CA SER A 131 -6.61 6.43 19.58
C SER A 131 -5.35 6.60 18.76
N TRP A 132 -5.05 7.86 18.44
CA TRP A 132 -3.80 8.24 17.80
C TRP A 132 -2.75 8.54 18.86
N LYS A 133 -1.55 8.00 18.68
CA LYS A 133 -0.36 8.45 19.39
C LYS A 133 0.66 9.04 18.44
N VAL A 134 1.52 9.88 19.01
CA VAL A 134 2.65 10.48 18.30
C VAL A 134 3.86 9.58 18.50
N ILE A 135 4.47 9.17 17.40
CA ILE A 135 5.77 8.53 17.41
C ILE A 135 6.81 9.62 17.24
N ASN A 136 7.51 9.92 18.34
CA ASN A 136 8.65 10.82 18.31
C ASN A 136 9.85 10.08 17.72
N PHE A 137 10.54 10.71 16.78
CA PHE A 137 11.73 10.13 16.20
C PHE A 137 12.87 10.18 17.21
N PRO A 138 13.50 9.03 17.56
CA PRO A 138 14.80 9.10 18.21
C PRO A 138 15.77 9.79 17.23
N PHE A 139 16.69 10.60 17.72
CA PHE A 139 17.69 11.32 16.92
C PHE A 139 18.50 10.42 15.96
N LYS A 140 18.46 9.09 16.14
CA LYS A 140 19.10 8.06 15.30
C LYS A 140 18.25 7.58 14.12
N CYS A 141 16.98 7.98 13.99
CA CYS A 141 16.18 7.72 12.79
C CYS A 141 16.62 8.68 11.67
N PRO A 142 16.67 8.27 10.38
CA PRO A 142 16.96 9.22 9.31
C PRO A 142 15.73 10.08 9.05
N SER A 143 15.54 11.09 9.89
CA SER A 143 14.50 12.11 9.76
C SER A 143 14.47 12.68 8.35
N GLY A 144 15.63 12.92 7.73
CA GLY A 144 15.74 13.38 6.34
C GLY A 144 15.12 12.45 5.29
N VAL A 145 15.10 11.13 5.53
CA VAL A 145 14.48 10.16 4.61
C VAL A 145 12.96 10.19 4.74
N LEU A 146 12.46 10.13 5.97
CA LEU A 146 11.02 10.09 6.23
C LEU A 146 10.31 11.42 5.91
N CYS A 147 11.04 12.53 5.99
CA CYS A 147 10.61 13.86 5.58
C CYS A 147 10.55 14.06 4.07
N HIS A 148 11.20 13.21 3.27
CA HIS A 148 11.41 13.56 1.86
C HIS A 148 10.14 13.44 1.05
N GLN A 149 9.93 14.36 0.10
CA GLN A 149 8.80 14.36 -0.84
C GLN A 149 8.76 13.14 -1.78
N ASP A 150 9.84 12.35 -1.84
CA ASP A 150 9.97 11.18 -2.74
C ASP A 150 9.83 9.84 -1.99
N LEU A 151 9.52 9.87 -0.70
CA LEU A 151 9.27 8.65 0.06
C LEU A 151 8.00 7.98 -0.46
N ILE A 152 8.14 6.74 -0.91
CA ILE A 152 7.05 5.90 -1.37
C ILE A 152 6.68 4.94 -0.25
N LEU A 153 5.43 5.01 0.22
CA LEU A 153 4.90 4.03 1.16
C LEU A 153 4.62 2.73 0.41
N GLY A 154 5.11 1.62 0.94
CA GLY A 154 4.92 0.28 0.42
C GLY A 154 4.01 -0.55 1.32
N PRO A 155 4.00 -1.88 1.13
CA PRO A 155 3.14 -2.79 1.86
C PRO A 155 3.59 -2.98 3.31
N VAL A 156 2.63 -3.35 4.16
CA VAL A 156 2.92 -3.96 5.46
C VAL A 156 2.98 -5.47 5.28
N ILE A 157 4.13 -6.06 5.62
CA ILE A 157 4.39 -7.50 5.49
C ILE A 157 4.85 -7.97 6.85
N ASN A 158 4.15 -8.97 7.42
CA ASN A 158 4.45 -9.56 8.73
C ASN A 158 4.64 -8.50 9.84
N GLY A 159 3.71 -7.54 9.95
CA GLY A 159 3.79 -6.50 10.98
C GLY A 159 4.90 -5.46 10.75
N VAL A 160 5.51 -5.39 9.56
CA VAL A 160 6.53 -4.39 9.24
C VAL A 160 6.09 -3.57 8.03
N LEU A 161 6.05 -2.24 8.18
CA LEU A 161 5.82 -1.31 7.08
C LEU A 161 7.11 -1.08 6.30
N HIS A 162 7.03 -1.26 4.98
CA HIS A 162 8.17 -1.09 4.08
C HIS A 162 8.05 0.18 3.25
N MET A 163 9.05 1.04 3.26
CA MET A 163 9.03 2.33 2.57
C MET A 163 10.27 2.52 1.70
N GLY A 164 10.07 2.88 0.45
CA GLY A 164 11.16 3.12 -0.50
C GLY A 164 11.58 4.58 -0.54
N PHE A 165 12.89 4.84 -0.50
CA PHE A 165 13.43 6.18 -0.73
C PHE A 165 14.80 6.14 -1.42
N LYS A 166 14.92 6.71 -2.62
CA LYS A 166 16.18 6.80 -3.40
C LYS A 166 16.96 5.48 -3.45
N ARG A 167 17.97 5.31 -2.59
CA ARG A 167 18.83 4.12 -2.49
C ARG A 167 18.71 3.40 -1.13
N GLN A 168 17.60 3.58 -0.44
CA GLN A 168 17.35 3.02 0.88
C GLN A 168 15.93 2.46 0.96
N LEU A 169 15.81 1.37 1.71
CA LEU A 169 14.55 0.81 2.17
C LEU A 169 14.45 1.11 3.66
N VAL A 170 13.37 1.75 4.09
CA VAL A 170 13.08 1.98 5.51
C VAL A 170 12.01 1.00 5.95
N LEU A 171 12.31 0.26 6.99
CA LEU A 171 11.40 -0.65 7.69
C LEU A 171 10.89 0.05 8.94
N PHE A 172 9.62 -0.12 9.25
CA PHE A 172 9.06 0.25 10.54
C PHE A 172 8.31 -0.94 11.12
N ASP A 173 8.80 -1.46 12.23
CA ASP A 173 8.14 -2.53 12.98
C ASP A 173 6.90 -1.95 13.69
N LEU A 174 5.71 -2.48 13.37
CA LEU A 174 4.45 -1.99 13.92
C LEU A 174 4.31 -2.23 15.41
N HIS A 175 4.95 -3.28 15.93
CA HIS A 175 4.84 -3.72 17.32
C HIS A 175 5.87 -3.03 18.21
N ASN A 176 7.13 -3.15 17.82
CA ASN A 176 8.26 -2.60 18.57
C ASN A 176 8.46 -1.10 18.31
N GLU A 177 7.85 -0.57 17.24
CA GLU A 177 7.91 0.83 16.85
C GLU A 177 9.35 1.30 16.53
N VAL A 178 10.14 0.37 16.00
CA VAL A 178 11.55 0.58 15.65
C VAL A 178 11.71 0.74 14.15
N PHE A 179 12.51 1.74 13.76
CA PHE A 179 12.93 1.94 12.38
C PHE A 179 14.23 1.21 12.08
N THR A 180 14.27 0.52 10.95
CA THR A 180 15.51 -0.07 10.40
C THR A 180 15.72 0.43 8.99
N VAL A 181 16.96 0.77 8.65
CA VAL A 181 17.30 1.29 7.32
C VAL A 181 18.23 0.31 6.63
N ILE A 182 17.86 -0.04 5.41
CA ILE A 182 18.57 -1.04 4.63
C ILE A 182 19.04 -0.39 3.34
N PRO A 183 20.36 -0.42 3.05
CA PRO A 183 20.87 0.12 1.82
C PRO A 183 20.43 -0.75 0.63
N ILE A 184 20.09 -0.07 -0.47
CA ILE A 184 19.87 -0.72 -1.76
C ILE A 184 21.24 -0.89 -2.45
N PRO A 185 21.50 -2.02 -3.14
CA PRO A 185 22.80 -2.26 -3.78
C PRO A 185 23.18 -1.14 -4.76
N SER A 186 24.33 -0.50 -4.53
CA SER A 186 24.77 0.70 -5.29
C SER A 186 24.96 0.46 -6.79
N SER A 187 25.19 -0.79 -7.19
CA SER A 187 25.36 -1.23 -8.58
C SER A 187 24.04 -1.42 -9.34
N LYS A 188 22.89 -1.06 -8.74
CA LYS A 188 21.55 -1.28 -9.28
C LYS A 188 20.73 0.02 -9.43
N PHE A 189 19.77 -0.03 -10.34
CA PHE A 189 18.65 0.91 -10.44
C PHE A 189 17.36 0.21 -10.01
N ILE A 190 16.49 0.93 -9.33
CA ILE A 190 15.16 0.45 -8.94
C ILE A 190 14.22 0.53 -10.14
N LYS A 191 13.40 -0.50 -10.34
CA LYS A 191 12.38 -0.59 -11.39
C LYS A 191 10.98 -0.88 -10.86
N SER A 192 10.80 -0.81 -9.54
CA SER A 192 9.51 -1.06 -8.90
C SER A 192 9.36 -0.27 -7.61
N ASN A 193 8.12 -0.13 -7.16
CA ASN A 193 7.83 0.10 -5.75
C ASN A 193 8.29 -1.11 -4.91
N VAL A 194 8.20 -1.02 -3.58
CA VAL A 194 8.35 -2.20 -2.73
C VAL A 194 7.14 -3.11 -2.94
N LEU A 195 7.41 -4.39 -3.16
CA LEU A 195 6.41 -5.41 -3.50
C LEU A 195 6.25 -6.38 -2.34
N ASP A 196 5.02 -6.82 -2.11
CA ASP A 196 4.72 -8.02 -1.32
C ASP A 196 4.69 -9.23 -2.26
N PHE A 197 5.86 -9.83 -2.45
CA PHE A 197 6.06 -11.02 -3.25
C PHE A 197 5.95 -12.27 -2.38
N GLU A 198 4.77 -12.88 -2.36
CA GLU A 198 4.52 -14.14 -1.65
C GLU A 198 4.85 -14.05 -0.15
N SER A 199 4.42 -12.97 0.51
CA SER A 199 4.71 -12.67 1.92
C SER A 199 6.18 -12.35 2.20
N SER A 200 6.97 -12.09 1.15
CA SER A 200 8.35 -11.61 1.24
C SER A 200 8.47 -10.22 0.62
N VAL A 201 9.25 -9.37 1.27
CA VAL A 201 9.61 -8.05 0.75
C VAL A 201 10.42 -8.23 -0.52
N ALA A 202 10.00 -7.59 -1.61
CA ALA A 202 10.72 -7.64 -2.87
C ALA A 202 10.86 -6.28 -3.55
N VAL A 203 11.94 -6.14 -4.33
CA VAL A 203 12.17 -5.01 -5.23
C VAL A 203 12.75 -5.55 -6.54
N ILE A 204 12.35 -4.96 -7.65
CA ILE A 204 12.90 -5.27 -8.96
C ILE A 204 14.04 -4.31 -9.27
N PHE A 205 15.21 -4.88 -9.56
CA PHE A 205 16.43 -4.15 -9.86
C PHE A 205 16.90 -4.37 -11.29
N GLN A 206 17.36 -3.30 -11.93
CA GLN A 206 18.14 -3.34 -13.16
C GLN A 206 19.63 -3.15 -12.87
N SER A 207 20.47 -4.01 -13.44
CA SER A 207 21.93 -3.90 -13.36
C SER A 207 22.46 -2.66 -14.10
N LYS A 208 23.45 -1.96 -13.52
CA LYS A 208 24.18 -0.86 -14.17
C LYS A 208 25.21 -1.32 -15.22
N ARG A 209 25.56 -2.61 -15.25
CA ARG A 209 26.58 -3.16 -16.16
C ARG A 209 26.03 -3.35 -17.59
N LYS A 210 26.92 -3.36 -18.60
CA LYS A 210 26.59 -3.69 -20.00
C LYS A 210 25.82 -5.02 -20.05
N ARG A 211 24.71 -5.06 -20.81
CA ARG A 211 23.63 -6.07 -20.72
C ARG A 211 22.81 -5.95 -19.44
N SER A 212 22.10 -4.84 -19.31
CA SER A 212 21.20 -4.47 -18.20
C SER A 212 20.18 -5.56 -17.86
N ARG A 213 20.56 -6.53 -17.03
CA ARG A 213 19.64 -7.58 -16.57
C ARG A 213 18.69 -7.03 -15.50
N ILE A 214 17.41 -7.28 -15.69
CA ILE A 214 16.36 -6.99 -14.72
C ILE A 214 16.12 -8.27 -13.90
N SER A 215 15.96 -8.11 -12.59
CA SER A 215 15.83 -9.23 -11.67
C SER A 215 15.01 -8.85 -10.45
N LEU A 216 14.22 -9.80 -9.95
CA LEU A 216 13.49 -9.67 -8.70
C LEU A 216 14.40 -10.11 -7.55
N TRP A 217 14.48 -9.30 -6.51
CA TRP A 217 15.26 -9.56 -5.31
C TRP A 217 14.36 -9.48 -4.10
N THR A 218 14.58 -10.37 -3.14
CA THR A 218 13.89 -10.36 -1.85
C THR A 218 14.86 -10.03 -0.74
N LEU A 219 14.34 -9.50 0.35
CA LEU A 219 15.09 -9.36 1.57
C LEU A 219 15.07 -10.68 2.35
N ALA A 220 16.23 -11.13 2.83
CA ALA A 220 16.35 -12.29 3.69
C ALA A 220 16.99 -11.88 5.02
N ASP A 221 16.51 -12.48 6.10
CA ASP A 221 17.13 -12.41 7.40
C ASP A 221 18.06 -13.62 7.59
N VAL A 222 19.34 -13.35 7.79
CA VAL A 222 20.34 -14.35 8.12
C VAL A 222 20.96 -13.94 9.46
N ARG A 223 20.55 -14.62 10.53
CA ARG A 223 21.06 -14.41 11.90
C ARG A 223 20.90 -12.96 12.39
N GLY A 224 19.77 -12.32 12.12
CA GLY A 224 19.45 -10.95 12.53
C GLY A 224 20.06 -9.88 11.60
N GLN A 225 20.66 -10.28 10.48
CA GLN A 225 21.18 -9.36 9.48
C GLN A 225 20.40 -9.50 8.17
N LEU A 226 20.01 -8.36 7.61
CA LEU A 226 19.14 -8.28 6.44
C LEU A 226 19.96 -8.12 5.15
N PHE A 227 19.73 -9.01 4.19
CA PHE A 227 20.45 -9.03 2.92
C PHE A 227 19.51 -9.11 1.72
N TRP A 228 19.88 -8.43 0.64
CA TRP A 228 19.22 -8.59 -0.64
C TRP A 228 19.68 -9.88 -1.33
N ILE A 229 18.75 -10.80 -1.55
CA ILE A 229 18.97 -12.05 -2.29
C ILE A 229 18.24 -11.99 -3.62
N LYS A 230 18.96 -12.29 -4.70
CA LYS A 230 18.36 -12.42 -6.03
C LYS A 230 17.49 -13.68 -6.07
N LYS A 231 16.23 -13.54 -6.45
CA LYS A 231 15.35 -14.69 -6.70
C LYS A 231 15.50 -15.21 -8.13
N PHE A 232 15.24 -14.37 -9.12
CA PHE A 232 15.36 -14.75 -10.54
C PHE A 232 15.55 -13.52 -11.45
N ASN A 233 15.97 -13.76 -12.69
CA ASN A 233 15.90 -12.72 -13.73
C ASN A 233 14.47 -12.64 -14.25
N ILE A 234 13.99 -11.42 -14.49
CA ILE A 234 12.65 -11.19 -15.03
C ILE A 234 12.77 -10.40 -16.32
N ASP A 235 11.99 -10.81 -17.32
CA ASP A 235 11.82 -10.04 -18.55
C ASP A 235 10.57 -9.18 -18.41
N LEU A 236 10.79 -7.88 -18.21
CA LEU A 236 9.72 -6.89 -18.13
C LEU A 236 9.25 -6.39 -19.50
N ARG A 237 9.83 -6.89 -20.60
CA ARG A 237 9.59 -6.40 -21.95
C ARG A 237 9.72 -4.88 -22.01
N SER A 238 8.63 -4.17 -22.28
CA SER A 238 8.56 -2.71 -22.39
C SER A 238 8.01 -2.01 -21.15
N MET A 239 7.89 -2.69 -19.99
CA MET A 239 7.43 -2.01 -18.77
C MET A 239 8.51 -1.08 -18.19
N TYR A 240 8.14 0.16 -17.92
CA TYR A 240 9.01 1.18 -17.38
C TYR A 240 9.14 1.11 -15.86
N TRP A 241 8.02 0.81 -15.19
CA TRP A 241 7.92 0.75 -13.73
C TRP A 241 6.89 -0.27 -13.27
N ILE A 242 7.12 -0.92 -12.14
CA ILE A 242 6.19 -1.87 -11.52
C ILE A 242 5.64 -1.30 -10.21
N TYR A 243 4.32 -1.23 -10.09
CA TYR A 243 3.64 -0.68 -8.91
C TYR A 243 3.37 -1.74 -7.84
N SER A 244 2.93 -2.94 -8.24
CA SER A 244 2.58 -4.01 -7.29
C SER A 244 2.72 -5.41 -7.90
N TYR A 245 2.92 -6.41 -7.03
CA TYR A 245 2.76 -7.82 -7.35
C TYR A 245 1.40 -8.30 -6.82
N LEU A 246 0.62 -8.89 -7.72
CA LEU A 246 -0.75 -9.27 -7.47
C LEU A 246 -0.89 -10.77 -7.12
N GLY A 247 0.20 -11.54 -7.16
CA GLY A 247 0.15 -12.99 -6.94
C GLY A 247 0.07 -13.77 -8.25
N GLY A 248 0.39 -15.06 -8.20
CA GLY A 248 0.27 -15.97 -9.34
C GLY A 248 1.09 -15.57 -10.58
N GLY A 249 2.19 -14.84 -10.41
CA GLY A 249 3.00 -14.33 -11.53
C GLY A 249 2.53 -13.00 -12.12
N LEU A 250 1.47 -12.39 -11.60
CA LEU A 250 0.89 -11.17 -12.16
C LEU A 250 1.49 -9.90 -11.54
N LEU A 251 1.97 -8.99 -12.40
CA LEU A 251 2.49 -7.68 -12.04
C LEU A 251 1.56 -6.59 -12.56
N TYR A 252 1.36 -5.55 -11.76
CA TYR A 252 0.75 -4.30 -12.19
C TYR A 252 1.82 -3.23 -12.31
N GLY A 253 1.85 -2.54 -13.44
CA GLY A 253 2.82 -1.50 -13.68
C GLY A 253 2.50 -0.66 -14.90
N GLU A 254 3.49 0.11 -15.32
CA GLU A 254 3.38 1.13 -16.35
C GLU A 254 4.25 0.79 -17.56
N ASN A 255 3.65 0.93 -18.72
CA ASN A 255 4.30 1.00 -20.02
C ASN A 255 3.82 2.32 -20.68
N VAL A 256 3.41 2.34 -21.96
CA VAL A 256 2.69 3.47 -22.57
C VAL A 256 1.38 3.77 -21.83
N ARG A 257 0.80 2.74 -21.21
CA ARG A 257 -0.35 2.80 -20.31
C ARG A 257 -0.09 1.88 -19.14
N ASP A 258 -0.93 2.00 -18.13
CA ASP A 258 -1.07 1.00 -17.09
C ASP A 258 -1.42 -0.35 -17.71
N VAL A 259 -0.67 -1.39 -17.33
CA VAL A 259 -0.87 -2.75 -17.82
C VAL A 259 -0.73 -3.77 -16.70
N LEU A 260 -1.36 -4.91 -16.93
CA LEU A 260 -1.13 -6.12 -16.17
C LEU A 260 -0.22 -7.03 -17.00
N TYR A 261 0.79 -7.61 -16.36
CA TYR A 261 1.76 -8.45 -17.03
C TYR A 261 1.97 -9.74 -16.25
N ASP A 262 1.69 -10.86 -16.90
CA ASP A 262 2.00 -12.18 -16.41
C ASP A 262 3.45 -12.51 -16.81
N TYR A 263 4.37 -12.44 -15.85
CA TYR A 263 5.79 -12.66 -16.15
C TYR A 263 6.14 -14.13 -16.32
N ILE A 264 5.27 -15.05 -15.89
CA ILE A 264 5.46 -16.49 -16.03
C ILE A 264 5.18 -16.88 -17.48
N ASN A 265 3.98 -16.53 -17.97
CA ASN A 265 3.56 -16.80 -19.34
C ASN A 265 4.04 -15.74 -20.34
N LYS A 266 4.68 -14.68 -19.86
CA LYS A 266 5.25 -13.57 -20.62
C LYS A 266 4.23 -12.88 -21.53
N ASN A 267 3.02 -12.65 -21.04
CA ASN A 267 1.98 -11.97 -21.82
C ASN A 267 1.33 -10.83 -21.03
N PHE A 268 0.82 -9.83 -21.77
CA PHE A 268 0.05 -8.76 -21.18
C PHE A 268 -1.41 -9.21 -21.01
N LYS A 269 -1.98 -8.86 -19.87
CA LYS A 269 -3.41 -9.05 -19.59
C LYS A 269 -4.11 -7.70 -19.75
N SER A 270 -5.27 -7.71 -20.39
CA SER A 270 -6.09 -6.52 -20.51
C SER A 270 -6.72 -6.17 -19.17
N PHE A 271 -6.73 -4.88 -18.83
CA PHE A 271 -7.69 -4.43 -17.84
C PHE A 271 -9.11 -4.70 -18.35
N PRO A 272 -10.06 -4.98 -17.44
CA PRO A 272 -11.46 -4.77 -17.71
C PRO A 272 -11.62 -3.39 -18.39
N ARG A 273 -12.28 -3.27 -19.55
CA ARG A 273 -12.52 -1.96 -20.21
C ARG A 273 -12.98 -1.00 -19.12
N LEU A 274 -12.27 0.07 -18.82
CA LEU A 274 -12.63 1.09 -17.84
C LEU A 274 -12.69 2.44 -18.57
N SER A 275 -13.65 3.29 -18.20
CA SER A 275 -13.70 4.66 -18.71
C SER A 275 -12.59 5.55 -18.15
N LYS A 276 -12.02 5.18 -16.99
CA LYS A 276 -10.90 5.86 -16.31
C LYS A 276 -9.92 4.85 -15.71
N LYS A 277 -8.66 5.25 -15.50
CA LYS A 277 -7.63 4.45 -14.80
C LYS A 277 -8.15 3.97 -13.43
N PRO A 278 -7.88 2.72 -13.01
CA PRO A 278 -8.26 2.26 -11.67
C PRO A 278 -7.57 3.13 -10.61
N GLU A 279 -8.26 3.38 -9.51
CA GLU A 279 -7.67 4.15 -8.41
C GLU A 279 -6.64 3.31 -7.65
N ALA A 280 -6.94 2.02 -7.46
CA ALA A 280 -6.05 1.10 -6.79
C ALA A 280 -6.27 -0.33 -7.30
N VAL A 281 -5.17 -1.09 -7.38
CA VAL A 281 -5.16 -2.50 -7.76
C VAL A 281 -4.28 -3.24 -6.77
N PHE A 282 -4.88 -4.14 -5.98
CA PHE A 282 -4.16 -4.87 -4.94
C PHE A 282 -4.81 -6.23 -4.65
N LYS A 283 -4.07 -7.06 -3.90
CA LYS A 283 -4.55 -8.35 -3.40
C LYS A 283 -5.58 -8.11 -2.30
N HIS A 284 -6.69 -8.83 -2.33
CA HIS A 284 -7.70 -8.79 -1.29
C HIS A 284 -8.14 -10.21 -0.92
N THR A 285 -8.54 -10.42 0.32
CA THR A 285 -9.10 -11.68 0.77
C THR A 285 -10.29 -11.34 1.63
N GLU A 286 -11.47 -11.81 1.25
CA GLU A 286 -12.69 -11.56 2.01
C GLU A 286 -12.54 -12.06 3.45
N THR A 287 -13.21 -11.37 4.39
CA THR A 287 -13.17 -11.72 5.80
C THR A 287 -14.49 -11.41 6.47
N LEU A 288 -14.86 -12.23 7.46
CA LEU A 288 -15.97 -11.92 8.37
C LEU A 288 -15.48 -11.23 9.65
N ALA A 289 -14.19 -10.86 9.71
CA ALA A 289 -13.64 -10.12 10.84
C ALA A 289 -14.41 -8.81 11.08
N SER A 290 -14.74 -8.56 12.34
CA SER A 290 -15.39 -7.34 12.80
C SER A 290 -14.48 -6.70 13.85
N ILE A 291 -14.23 -5.41 13.68
CA ILE A 291 -13.42 -4.63 14.62
C ILE A 291 -14.38 -3.88 15.54
N GLU A 292 -14.05 -3.77 16.82
CA GLU A 292 -14.86 -2.99 17.76
C GLU A 292 -15.18 -1.58 17.22
N GLY A 293 -16.47 -1.21 17.28
CA GLY A 293 -16.97 0.04 16.73
C GLY A 293 -17.40 -0.04 15.26
N PHE A 294 -17.29 -1.19 14.61
CA PHE A 294 -17.87 -1.44 13.29
C PHE A 294 -19.39 -1.28 13.32
N LYS A 295 -19.92 -0.45 12.42
CA LYS A 295 -21.35 -0.22 12.25
C LYS A 295 -21.73 -0.40 10.79
N PRO A 296 -22.99 -0.81 10.49
CA PRO A 296 -23.50 -0.78 9.13
C PRO A 296 -23.29 0.61 8.52
N SER A 297 -22.71 0.67 7.34
CA SER A 297 -22.34 1.94 6.72
C SER A 297 -23.16 2.19 5.48
N ALA A 298 -24.25 2.95 5.60
CA ALA A 298 -25.12 3.30 4.47
C ALA A 298 -24.37 4.04 3.33
N PHE A 299 -23.30 4.76 3.67
CA PHE A 299 -22.51 5.55 2.72
C PHE A 299 -21.40 4.75 2.01
N LEU A 300 -20.90 3.68 2.64
CA LEU A 300 -19.87 2.79 2.07
C LEU A 300 -20.46 1.44 1.63
N ILE A 301 -21.76 1.38 1.36
CA ILE A 301 -22.37 0.19 0.76
C ILE A 301 -21.91 0.10 -0.68
N SER A 302 -20.86 -0.66 -0.93
CA SER A 302 -20.70 -1.33 -2.22
C SER A 302 -20.63 -2.83 -2.01
N LYS A 303 -21.37 -3.55 -2.85
CA LYS A 303 -21.32 -5.01 -2.90
C LYS A 303 -20.15 -5.41 -3.78
N PHE A 304 -19.45 -6.47 -3.41
CA PHE A 304 -18.63 -7.18 -4.38
C PHE A 304 -19.55 -7.68 -5.48
N TYR A 305 -19.41 -7.11 -6.67
CA TYR A 305 -20.15 -7.59 -7.82
C TYR A 305 -19.30 -8.67 -8.50
N PRO A 306 -19.78 -9.93 -8.57
CA PRO A 306 -19.13 -10.95 -9.34
C PRO A 306 -19.15 -10.55 -10.82
N GLN A 307 -18.04 -10.77 -11.53
CA GLN A 307 -18.02 -10.56 -12.97
C GLN A 307 -18.72 -11.75 -13.64
N VAL A 308 -19.88 -11.51 -14.25
CA VAL A 308 -20.61 -12.48 -15.07
C VAL A 308 -20.07 -12.46 -16.49
#